data_AF-A0A947ANT0-F1
#
_entry.id   AF-A0A947ANT0-F1
#
_cell.length_a   1.000
_cell.length_b   1.000
_cell.length_c   1.000
_cell.angle_alpha   90.00
_cell.angle_beta   90.00
_cell.angle_gamma   90.00
#
_symmetry.space_group_name_H-M   'P 1'
#
loop_
_entity.id
_entity.type
_entity.pdbx_description
1 polymer ?
#
loop_
_entity_poly.entity_id
_entity_poly.type
_entity_poly.pdbx_seq_one_letter_code
_entity_poly.pdbx_strand_id
1 'polypeptide(L)'
;MVTYQENYEDETDKLTIKITTCANVELFSELGVPELGKFGCDHDLAGYPIIEDDVDCEFRRMSTIAKGDDCCIFEFYRQGTAPDNAHLNK
;
A
#
# COMPACT_ATOMS: atom_id res chain seq x y z
N MET A 1 6.21 -0.98 25.11
CA MET A 1 4.75 -0.88 24.91
C MET A 1 4.56 -0.12 23.62
N VAL A 2 4.27 -0.80 22.51
CA VAL A 2 4.12 -0.16 21.19
C VAL A 2 2.65 0.20 21.04
N THR A 3 2.35 1.49 20.95
CA THR A 3 1.01 2.02 20.68
C THR A 3 0.76 1.95 19.16
N TYR A 4 -0.23 1.18 18.74
CA TYR A 4 -0.57 0.90 17.33
C TYR A 4 -1.09 2.11 16.53
N GLN A 5 -1.22 3.29 17.16
CA GLN A 5 -1.86 4.48 16.62
C GLN A 5 -0.94 5.35 15.73
N GLU A 6 0.36 5.03 15.62
CA GLU A 6 1.33 5.88 14.88
C GLU A 6 1.45 5.55 13.38
N ASN A 7 0.90 4.43 12.92
CA ASN A 7 1.10 3.93 11.55
C ASN A 7 -0.17 3.94 10.70
N TYR A 8 -1.27 4.52 11.19
CA TYR A 8 -2.46 4.73 10.39
C TYR A 8 -3.16 6.05 10.75
N GLU A 9 -3.84 6.62 9.77
CA GLU A 9 -4.65 7.82 9.88
C GLU A 9 -6.03 7.51 9.28
N ASP A 10 -7.09 7.61 10.09
CA ASP A 10 -8.47 7.35 9.67
C ASP A 10 -9.20 8.69 9.55
N GLU A 11 -9.44 9.11 8.32
CA GLU A 11 -10.12 10.34 7.95
C GLU A 11 -11.56 10.04 7.50
N THR A 12 -12.34 11.09 7.25
CA THR A 12 -13.74 10.93 6.84
C THR A 12 -13.88 10.19 5.51
N ASP A 13 -12.94 10.43 4.61
CA ASP A 13 -12.94 9.96 3.23
C ASP A 13 -12.02 8.76 2.98
N LYS A 14 -11.04 8.50 3.85
CA LYS A 14 -10.07 7.42 3.67
C LYS A 14 -9.44 6.92 4.97
N LEU A 15 -8.99 5.67 4.94
CA LEU A 15 -8.02 5.12 5.88
C LEU A 15 -6.65 5.04 5.20
N THR A 16 -5.64 5.68 5.79
CA THR A 16 -4.25 5.61 5.34
C THR A 16 -3.46 4.73 6.29
N ILE A 17 -2.72 3.75 5.77
CA ILE A 17 -1.78 2.92 6.53
C ILE A 17 -0.37 3.17 5.99
N LYS A 18 0.55 3.52 6.89
CA LYS A 18 1.96 3.79 6.59
C LYS A 18 2.83 2.67 7.15
N ILE A 19 3.62 2.06 6.27
CA ILE A 19 4.60 1.04 6.63
C ILE A 19 6.00 1.60 6.37
N THR A 20 6.80 1.71 7.43
CA THR A 20 8.14 2.33 7.40
C THR A 20 9.27 1.31 7.30
N THR A 21 9.00 0.02 7.49
CA THR A 21 9.96 -1.08 7.33
C THR A 21 9.29 -2.26 6.62
N CYS A 22 10.04 -3.01 5.81
CA CYS A 22 9.50 -4.13 5.04
C CYS A 22 10.50 -5.28 4.96
N ALA A 23 10.17 -6.40 5.60
CA ALA A 23 11.03 -7.59 5.64
C ALA A 23 11.34 -8.15 4.23
N ASN A 24 10.38 -8.07 3.30
CA ASN A 24 10.62 -8.49 1.91
C ASN A 24 11.68 -7.61 1.26
N VAL A 25 11.56 -6.29 1.38
CA VAL A 25 12.54 -5.36 0.79
C VAL A 25 13.90 -5.58 1.45
N GLU A 26 13.98 -5.70 2.78
CA GLU A 26 15.23 -5.98 3.49
C GLU A 26 15.90 -7.25 2.96
N LEU A 27 15.16 -8.36 2.90
CA LEU A 27 15.68 -9.65 2.46
C LEU A 27 16.13 -9.62 0.99
N PHE A 28 15.31 -9.09 0.08
CA PHE A 28 15.62 -9.12 -1.34
C PHE A 28 16.58 -8.01 -1.78
N SER A 29 16.76 -6.96 -0.97
CA SER A 29 17.84 -5.98 -1.13
C SER A 29 19.21 -6.64 -0.97
N GLU A 30 19.37 -7.57 -0.02
CA GLU A 30 20.61 -8.35 0.16
C GLU A 30 20.92 -9.24 -1.07
N LEU A 31 19.91 -9.55 -1.89
CA LEU A 31 20.04 -10.28 -3.15
C LEU A 31 20.18 -9.35 -4.37
N GLY A 32 20.18 -8.03 -4.17
CA GLY A 32 20.24 -7.02 -5.24
C GLY A 32 18.95 -6.85 -6.04
N VAL A 33 17.81 -7.36 -5.54
CA VAL A 33 16.51 -7.34 -6.24
C VAL A 33 15.40 -6.93 -5.26
N PRO A 34 15.40 -5.68 -4.73
CA PRO A 34 14.47 -5.24 -3.67
C PRO A 34 12.98 -5.32 -4.04
N GLU A 35 12.65 -5.35 -5.33
CA GLU A 35 11.28 -5.47 -5.85
C GLU A 35 11.12 -6.75 -6.68
N LEU A 36 10.06 -7.50 -6.39
CA LEU A 36 9.70 -8.76 -7.05
C LEU A 36 8.48 -8.63 -8.00
N GLY A 37 7.98 -7.42 -8.19
CA GLY A 37 6.83 -7.10 -9.03
C GLY A 37 5.56 -7.75 -8.48
N LYS A 38 4.89 -8.59 -9.28
CA LYS A 38 3.66 -9.31 -8.88
C LYS A 38 3.86 -10.33 -7.74
N PHE A 39 5.10 -10.72 -7.46
CA PHE A 39 5.42 -11.52 -6.27
C PHE A 39 5.84 -10.65 -5.08
N GLY A 40 5.93 -9.33 -5.29
CA GLY A 40 6.30 -8.30 -4.32
C GLY A 40 5.18 -7.26 -4.17
N CYS A 41 5.50 -5.98 -4.26
CA CYS A 41 4.52 -4.92 -3.94
C CYS A 41 3.35 -4.85 -4.93
N ASP A 42 3.55 -5.20 -6.22
CA ASP A 42 2.47 -5.18 -7.21
C ASP A 42 1.40 -6.26 -6.93
N HIS A 43 1.71 -7.23 -6.04
CA HIS A 43 0.73 -8.20 -5.57
C HIS A 43 -0.47 -7.51 -4.92
N ASP A 44 -0.25 -6.42 -4.17
CA ASP A 44 -1.31 -5.64 -3.52
C ASP A 44 -2.32 -5.15 -4.58
N LEU A 45 -1.83 -4.63 -5.70
CA LEU A 45 -2.63 -4.10 -6.80
C LEU A 45 -3.29 -5.19 -7.65
N ALA A 46 -2.60 -6.30 -7.87
CA ALA A 46 -3.14 -7.42 -8.64
C ALA A 46 -4.23 -8.17 -7.85
N GLY A 47 -4.11 -8.24 -6.52
CA GLY A 47 -5.04 -8.94 -5.65
C GLY A 47 -6.28 -8.13 -5.27
N TYR A 48 -6.15 -6.81 -5.14
CA TYR A 48 -7.26 -5.98 -4.64
C TYR A 48 -8.58 -6.11 -5.43
N PRO A 49 -8.59 -6.15 -6.78
CA PRO A 49 -9.83 -6.32 -7.55
C PRO A 49 -10.60 -7.62 -7.24
N ILE A 50 -9.95 -8.61 -6.61
CA ILE A 50 -10.58 -9.89 -6.22
C ILE A 50 -11.44 -9.73 -4.96
N ILE A 51 -11.14 -8.74 -4.12
CA ILE A 51 -11.80 -8.51 -2.82
C ILE A 51 -12.58 -7.19 -2.77
N GLU A 52 -12.53 -6.37 -3.82
CA GLU A 52 -13.11 -5.01 -3.87
C GLU A 52 -14.60 -5.01 -3.48
N ASP A 53 -15.38 -5.94 -4.02
CA ASP A 53 -16.81 -6.09 -3.72
C ASP A 53 -17.10 -6.48 -2.25
N ASP A 54 -16.14 -7.13 -1.58
CA ASP A 54 -16.28 -7.57 -0.18
C ASP A 54 -15.92 -6.46 0.82
N VAL A 55 -15.08 -5.51 0.43
CA VAL A 55 -14.50 -4.47 1.32
C VAL A 55 -15.12 -3.09 1.14
N ASP A 56 -15.90 -2.87 0.08
CA ASP A 56 -16.64 -1.62 -0.21
C ASP A 56 -15.79 -0.35 -0.08
N CYS A 57 -14.55 -0.43 -0.56
CA CYS A 57 -13.62 0.69 -0.60
C CYS A 57 -12.81 0.69 -1.89
N GLU A 58 -12.23 1.84 -2.21
CA GLU A 58 -11.34 2.00 -3.36
C GLU A 58 -9.89 2.09 -2.87
N PHE A 59 -8.95 1.42 -3.55
CA PHE A 59 -7.58 1.31 -3.09
C PHE A 59 -6.58 2.13 -3.91
N ARG A 60 -5.62 2.76 -3.23
CA ARG A 60 -4.45 3.40 -3.84
C ARG A 60 -3.15 2.94 -3.19
N ARG A 61 -2.13 2.78 -4.04
CA ARG A 61 -0.79 2.28 -3.70
C ARG A 61 0.27 3.10 -4.43
N MET A 62 0.40 4.35 -4.04
CA MET A 62 1.26 5.32 -4.75
C MET A 62 2.71 5.35 -4.27
N SER A 63 3.01 4.73 -3.12
CA SER A 63 4.32 4.81 -2.48
C SER A 63 4.76 3.45 -1.98
N THR A 64 5.98 3.02 -2.36
CA THR A 64 6.55 1.74 -1.92
C THR A 64 8.04 1.86 -1.65
N ILE A 65 8.50 1.27 -0.54
CA ILE A 65 9.92 1.22 -0.18
C ILE A 65 10.74 0.49 -1.25
N ALA A 66 10.17 -0.57 -1.83
CA ALA A 66 10.80 -1.37 -2.89
C ALA A 66 11.16 -0.54 -4.14
N LYS A 67 10.41 0.55 -4.40
CA LYS A 67 10.64 1.48 -5.52
C LYS A 67 11.35 2.77 -5.09
N GLY A 68 11.93 2.77 -3.89
CA GLY A 68 12.80 3.85 -3.39
C GLY A 68 12.09 4.98 -2.64
N ASP A 69 10.81 4.83 -2.30
CA ASP A 69 10.12 5.80 -1.45
C ASP A 69 10.49 5.59 0.05
N ASP A 70 10.35 6.64 0.88
CA ASP A 70 10.67 6.58 2.32
C ASP A 70 9.77 5.60 3.11
N CYS A 71 8.57 5.32 2.59
CA CYS A 71 7.61 4.42 3.20
C CYS A 71 6.64 3.83 2.16
N CYS A 72 6.01 2.72 2.54
CA CYS A 72 4.88 2.17 1.82
C CYS A 72 3.60 2.85 2.33
N ILE A 73 2.76 3.35 1.43
CA ILE A 73 1.47 3.96 1.77
C ILE A 73 0.35 3.13 1.15
N PHE A 74 -0.60 2.71 1.97
CA PHE A 74 -1.86 2.10 1.55
C PHE A 74 -2.97 3.09 1.85
N GLU A 75 -3.76 3.46 0.85
CA GLU A 75 -4.95 4.29 1.07
C GLU A 75 -6.20 3.50 0.68
N PHE A 76 -7.14 3.41 1.59
CA PHE A 76 -8.44 2.78 1.41
C PHE A 76 -9.49 3.88 1.50
N TYR A 77 -9.93 4.36 0.34
CA TYR A 77 -10.95 5.40 0.23
C TYR A 77 -12.34 4.79 0.43
N ARG A 78 -13.20 5.50 1.14
CA ARG A 78 -14.62 5.16 1.18
C ARG A 78 -15.20 5.25 -0.24
N GLN A 79 -16.19 4.43 -0.56
CA GLN A 79 -16.71 4.35 -1.92
C GLN A 79 -17.15 5.72 -2.45
N GLY A 80 -16.64 6.11 -3.63
CA GLY A 80 -16.98 7.36 -4.31
C GLY A 80 -16.28 8.61 -3.76
N THR A 81 -15.33 8.47 -2.83
CA THR A 81 -14.51 9.61 -2.34
C THR A 81 -13.13 9.65 -2.99
N ALA A 82 -12.72 8.57 -3.66
CA ALA A 82 -11.37 8.49 -4.17
C ALA A 82 -11.14 9.47 -5.33
N PRO A 83 -9.96 10.10 -5.39
CA PRO A 83 -9.58 10.90 -6.55
C PRO A 83 -9.38 10.02 -7.80
N ASP A 84 -9.51 10.63 -8.98
CA ASP A 84 -9.22 10.00 -10.27
C ASP A 84 -7.70 9.90 -10.49
N ASN A 85 -7.07 9.03 -9.71
CA ASN A 85 -5.63 8.80 -9.73
C ASN A 85 -5.27 7.31 -9.67
N ALA A 86 -6.23 6.38 -9.75
CA ALA A 86 -5.95 4.93 -9.68
C ALA A 86 -4.90 4.47 -10.70
N HIS A 87 -4.84 5.14 -11.86
CA HIS A 87 -3.87 4.90 -12.93
C HIS A 87 -2.42 5.26 -12.55
N LEU A 88 -2.20 5.97 -11.44
CA LEU A 88 -0.88 6.32 -10.92
C LEU A 88 -0.32 5.31 -9.92
N ASN A 89 -1.11 4.27 -9.57
CA ASN A 89 -0.68 3.22 -8.66
C ASN A 89 0.67 2.66 -9.11
N LYS A 90 1.62 2.56 -8.17
CA LYS A 90 3.00 2.19 -8.47
C LYS A 90 3.19 0.69 -8.52
#